data_AF-A0A2G5V7X3-F1
#
_entry.id   AF-A0A2G5V7X3-F1
#
_cell.length_a   1.000
_cell.length_b   1.000
_cell.length_c   1.000
_cell.angle_alpha   90.00
_cell.angle_beta   90.00
_cell.angle_gamma   90.00
#
_symmetry.space_group_name_H-M   'P 1'
#
loop_
_entity.id
_entity.type
_entity.pdbx_description
1 polymer ?
#
loop_
_entity_poly.entity_id
_entity_poly.type
_entity_poly.pdbx_seq_one_letter_code
_entity_poly.pdbx_strand_id
1 'polypeptide(L)'
;MTVNDEGSDSGIGENSQIDLLSENQELRAEKDEILKEIKLMIDAQSEKLTEKQDKKFKELSERLQSMENLISKISKVDEDAEPKENSNQDVKTPEKLSNTIDSSVTKQTVPVSEKRFVLKHVFKDVENFVEGKSYESDIENHFNLDSYIHLKRSNDELAFYVHIRGPKDEIKWAVETKAHLKIYGPKQKSKVKSFDHRYEKNEGCTCLKMGRNEK
;
A
#
# COMPACT_ATOMS: atom_id res chain seq x y z
N MET A 1 -14.94 -5.07 -92.59
CA MET A 1 -13.72 -5.89 -92.45
C MET A 1 -13.09 -5.52 -91.12
N THR A 2 -12.75 -6.56 -90.35
CA THR A 2 -11.98 -6.66 -89.10
C THR A 2 -10.69 -5.82 -89.10
N VAL A 3 -10.03 -5.46 -88.01
CA VAL A 3 -9.45 -6.32 -86.95
C VAL A 3 -9.18 -5.51 -85.65
N ASN A 4 -9.30 -6.18 -84.50
CA ASN A 4 -8.84 -5.76 -83.18
C ASN A 4 -7.29 -5.74 -83.11
N ASP A 5 -6.70 -4.97 -82.18
CA ASP A 5 -5.53 -5.45 -81.44
C ASP A 5 -5.43 -4.79 -80.07
N GLU A 6 -5.49 -5.62 -79.04
CA GLU A 6 -5.23 -5.30 -77.64
C GLU A 6 -3.75 -5.61 -77.36
N GLY A 7 -3.02 -4.64 -76.83
CA GLY A 7 -1.63 -4.81 -76.42
C GLY A 7 -1.40 -4.21 -75.04
N SER A 8 -1.74 -5.00 -74.02
CA SER A 8 -1.41 -4.80 -72.61
C SER A 8 0.10 -4.86 -72.37
N ASP A 9 0.66 -3.85 -71.69
CA ASP A 9 1.99 -3.95 -71.06
C ASP A 9 1.90 -3.39 -69.62
N SER A 10 1.70 -4.31 -68.68
CA SER A 10 1.74 -4.07 -67.24
C SER A 10 3.08 -4.61 -66.71
N GLY A 11 4.07 -3.73 -66.57
CA GLY A 11 5.42 -4.17 -66.25
C GLY A 11 6.24 -3.21 -65.38
N ILE A 12 5.65 -2.44 -64.45
CA ILE A 12 6.45 -1.60 -63.51
C ILE A 12 5.75 -1.50 -62.14
N GLY A 13 5.50 -2.63 -61.47
CA GLY A 13 4.88 -2.64 -60.13
C GLY A 13 5.45 -3.62 -59.11
N GLU A 14 6.20 -4.64 -59.54
CA GLU A 14 6.49 -5.80 -58.67
C GLU A 14 7.75 -5.63 -57.81
N ASN A 15 8.77 -4.91 -58.28
CA ASN A 15 10.05 -4.80 -57.53
C ASN A 15 9.94 -3.98 -56.23
N SER A 16 9.16 -2.91 -56.22
CA SER A 16 9.00 -2.06 -55.02
C SER A 16 8.18 -2.71 -53.91
N GLN A 17 7.35 -3.71 -54.24
CA GLN A 17 6.47 -4.37 -53.27
C GLN A 17 7.16 -5.55 -52.59
N ILE A 18 8.12 -6.19 -53.28
CA ILE A 18 8.96 -7.26 -52.76
C ILE A 18 9.92 -6.74 -51.69
N ASP A 19 10.55 -5.58 -51.92
CA ASP A 19 11.49 -4.97 -50.96
C ASP A 19 10.80 -4.59 -49.63
N LEU A 20 9.60 -3.99 -49.71
CA LEU A 20 8.80 -3.65 -48.53
C LEU A 20 8.32 -4.88 -47.74
N LEU A 21 8.04 -5.99 -48.42
CA LEU A 21 7.64 -7.24 -47.78
C LEU A 21 8.81 -7.88 -47.03
N SER A 22 10.02 -7.82 -47.59
CA SER A 22 11.24 -8.33 -46.96
C SER A 22 11.57 -7.54 -45.68
N GLU A 23 11.53 -6.21 -45.74
CA GLU A 23 11.83 -5.35 -44.59
C GLU A 23 10.83 -5.55 -43.43
N ASN A 24 9.55 -5.79 -43.73
CA ASN A 24 8.55 -6.13 -42.71
C ASN A 24 8.74 -7.53 -42.10
N GLN A 25 9.31 -8.49 -42.84
CA GLN A 25 9.64 -9.81 -42.31
C GLN A 25 10.86 -9.74 -41.38
N GLU A 26 11.88 -8.97 -41.75
CA GLU A 26 13.05 -8.72 -40.90
C GLU A 26 12.65 -8.01 -39.60
N LEU A 27 11.81 -6.97 -39.68
CA LEU A 27 11.32 -6.26 -38.50
C LEU A 27 10.50 -7.16 -37.57
N ARG A 28 9.74 -8.13 -38.13
CA ARG A 28 9.01 -9.13 -37.33
C ARG A 28 9.96 -10.07 -36.61
N ALA A 29 11.01 -10.54 -37.28
CA ALA A 29 12.00 -11.40 -36.68
C ALA A 29 12.76 -10.70 -35.54
N GLU A 30 13.17 -9.44 -35.75
CA GLU A 30 13.84 -8.62 -34.73
C GLU A 30 12.94 -8.40 -33.50
N LYS A 31 11.65 -8.11 -33.72
CA LYS A 31 10.68 -7.97 -32.63
C LYS A 31 10.55 -9.26 -31.80
N ASP A 32 10.53 -10.42 -32.45
CA ASP A 32 10.42 -11.71 -31.77
C ASP A 32 11.71 -12.05 -30.99
N GLU A 33 12.88 -11.67 -31.52
CA GLU A 33 14.18 -11.76 -30.83
C GLU A 33 14.18 -10.91 -29.55
N ILE A 34 13.79 -9.63 -29.66
CA ILE A 34 13.70 -8.70 -28.53
C ILE A 34 12.70 -9.20 -27.49
N LEU A 35 11.55 -9.73 -27.93
CA LEU A 35 10.54 -10.27 -27.02
C LEU A 35 11.07 -11.46 -26.23
N LYS A 36 11.85 -12.33 -26.87
CA LYS A 36 12.50 -13.47 -26.22
C LYS A 36 13.53 -13.01 -25.19
N GLU A 37 14.32 -11.99 -25.49
CA GLU A 37 15.31 -11.44 -24.57
C GLU A 37 14.66 -10.77 -23.35
N ILE A 38 13.58 -10.00 -23.57
CA ILE A 38 12.78 -9.40 -22.49
C ILE A 38 12.23 -10.50 -21.57
N LYS A 39 11.71 -11.59 -22.15
CA LYS A 39 11.18 -12.71 -21.36
C LYS A 39 12.25 -13.36 -20.49
N LEU A 40 13.43 -13.61 -21.04
CA LEU A 40 14.57 -14.17 -20.28
C LEU A 40 15.01 -13.23 -19.14
N MET A 41 15.04 -11.91 -19.37
CA MET A 41 15.35 -10.96 -18.31
C MET A 41 14.30 -10.94 -17.20
N ILE A 42 13.01 -11.03 -17.56
CA ILE A 42 11.91 -11.07 -16.58
C ILE A 42 12.01 -12.35 -15.72
N ASP A 43 12.26 -13.49 -16.34
CA ASP A 43 12.37 -14.77 -15.63
C ASP A 43 13.55 -14.74 -14.65
N ALA A 44 14.73 -14.28 -15.09
CA ALA A 44 15.91 -14.14 -14.24
C ALA A 44 15.73 -13.13 -13.10
N GLN A 45 15.04 -12.01 -13.34
CA GLN A 45 14.73 -11.04 -12.29
C GLN A 45 13.72 -11.59 -11.28
N SER A 46 12.75 -12.38 -11.74
CA SER A 46 11.72 -12.99 -10.90
C SER A 46 12.32 -14.04 -9.95
N GLU A 47 13.18 -14.93 -10.46
CA GLU A 47 13.90 -15.93 -9.65
C GLU A 47 14.79 -15.27 -8.59
N LYS A 48 15.54 -14.23 -8.97
CA LYS A 48 16.37 -13.46 -8.02
C LYS A 48 15.52 -12.75 -6.94
N LEU A 49 14.32 -12.31 -7.28
CA LEU A 49 13.40 -11.69 -6.33
C LEU A 49 12.87 -12.71 -5.33
N THR A 50 12.46 -13.90 -5.80
CA THR A 50 11.95 -14.98 -4.93
C THR A 50 13.03 -15.48 -3.98
N GLU A 51 14.25 -15.74 -4.45
CA GLU A 51 15.36 -16.15 -3.58
C GLU A 51 15.67 -15.13 -2.48
N LYS A 52 15.65 -13.83 -2.83
CA LYS A 52 15.88 -12.75 -1.86
C LYS A 52 14.77 -12.66 -0.82
N GLN A 53 13.52 -12.94 -1.21
CA GLN A 53 12.39 -12.99 -0.28
C GLN A 53 12.51 -14.19 0.66
N ASP A 54 12.79 -15.39 0.13
CA ASP A 54 12.95 -16.60 0.93
C ASP A 54 14.06 -16.47 1.98
N LYS A 55 15.20 -15.88 1.58
CA LYS A 55 16.30 -15.58 2.51
C LYS A 55 15.85 -14.67 3.67
N LYS A 56 15.09 -13.62 3.37
CA LYS A 56 14.57 -12.69 4.39
C LYS A 56 13.58 -13.38 5.33
N PHE A 57 12.70 -14.23 4.80
CA PHE A 57 11.76 -14.99 5.62
C PHE A 57 12.48 -15.96 6.56
N LYS A 58 13.52 -16.65 6.08
CA LYS A 58 14.33 -17.54 6.91
C LYS A 58 15.03 -16.78 8.04
N GLU A 59 15.64 -15.64 7.75
CA GLU A 59 16.30 -14.79 8.76
C GLU A 59 15.31 -14.29 9.82
N LEU A 60 14.10 -13.88 9.41
CA LEU A 60 13.04 -13.48 10.33
C LEU A 60 12.56 -14.64 11.21
N SER A 61 12.44 -15.84 10.65
CA SER A 61 12.05 -17.05 11.38
C SER A 61 13.06 -17.41 12.46
N GLU A 62 14.37 -17.40 12.14
CA GLU A 62 15.45 -17.65 13.10
C GLU A 62 15.45 -16.61 14.23
N ARG A 63 15.22 -15.33 13.90
CA ARG A 63 15.13 -14.26 14.89
C ARG A 63 13.91 -14.39 15.81
N LEU A 64 12.77 -14.82 15.27
CA LEU A 64 11.55 -15.07 16.04
C LEU A 64 11.76 -16.21 17.05
N GLN A 65 12.30 -17.34 16.60
CA GLN A 65 12.62 -18.48 17.47
C GLN A 65 13.64 -18.12 18.56
N SER A 66 14.62 -17.29 18.23
CA SER A 66 15.56 -16.76 19.21
C SER A 66 14.85 -15.96 20.31
N MET A 67 13.88 -15.11 19.94
CA MET A 67 13.11 -14.31 20.88
C MET A 67 12.16 -15.17 21.74
N GLU A 68 11.49 -16.16 21.16
CA GLU A 68 10.64 -17.12 21.88
C GLU A 68 11.43 -17.86 22.98
N ASN A 69 12.65 -18.30 22.66
CA ASN A 69 13.55 -18.94 23.62
C ASN A 69 13.97 -18.01 24.77
N LEU A 70 14.15 -16.71 24.50
CA LEU A 70 14.46 -15.73 25.55
C LEU A 70 13.26 -15.50 26.47
N ILE A 71 12.04 -15.39 25.91
CA ILE A 71 10.79 -15.24 26.69
C ILE A 71 10.57 -16.47 27.59
N SER A 72 10.81 -17.68 27.07
CA SER A 72 10.72 -18.92 27.84
C SER A 72 11.70 -18.99 29.03
N LYS A 73 12.87 -18.34 28.92
CA LYS A 73 13.85 -18.26 30.02
C LYS A 73 13.43 -17.27 31.10
N ILE A 74 12.81 -16.15 30.72
CA ILE A 74 12.34 -15.14 31.68
C ILE A 74 11.15 -15.69 32.50
N SER A 75 10.29 -16.49 31.89
CA SER A 75 9.11 -17.09 32.55
C SER A 75 9.42 -18.14 33.63
N LYS A 76 10.69 -18.50 33.86
CA LYS A 76 11.09 -19.54 34.83
C LYS A 76 11.71 -18.99 36.12
N VAL A 77 11.72 -17.67 36.32
CA VAL A 77 12.47 -17.02 37.42
C VAL A 77 11.61 -16.69 38.66
N ASP A 78 10.28 -16.82 38.61
CA ASP A 78 9.40 -16.35 39.69
C ASP A 78 8.62 -17.45 40.48
N GLU A 79 9.16 -18.66 40.63
CA GLU A 79 8.55 -19.70 41.50
C GLU A 79 9.48 -20.20 42.63
N ASP A 80 10.03 -19.29 43.44
CA ASP A 80 10.52 -19.69 44.77
C ASP A 80 10.36 -18.55 45.80
N ALA A 81 9.11 -18.29 46.19
CA ALA A 81 8.79 -17.55 47.42
C ALA A 81 7.37 -17.92 47.90
N GLU A 82 7.32 -18.89 48.81
CA GLU A 82 6.16 -19.29 49.61
C GLU A 82 5.41 -18.11 50.25
N PRO A 83 4.06 -18.05 50.19
CA PRO A 83 3.25 -17.08 50.91
C PRO A 83 2.84 -17.60 52.31
N LYS A 84 3.28 -16.93 53.38
CA LYS A 84 2.73 -17.16 54.73
C LYS A 84 1.46 -16.32 54.94
N GLU A 85 0.37 -17.04 55.19
CA GLU A 85 -0.94 -16.58 55.68
C GLU A 85 -0.86 -15.84 57.01
N ASN A 86 -1.68 -14.76 57.17
CA ASN A 86 -2.59 -14.45 58.30
C ASN A 86 -3.06 -12.97 58.22
N SER A 87 -4.30 -12.53 58.50
CA SER A 87 -5.59 -13.14 58.85
C SER A 87 -6.65 -12.00 58.91
N ASN A 88 -7.92 -12.32 58.59
CA ASN A 88 -9.21 -11.64 58.90
C ASN A 88 -9.51 -10.25 58.27
N GLN A 89 -10.73 -9.88 57.83
CA GLN A 89 -12.08 -10.46 57.77
C GLN A 89 -12.90 -9.52 56.86
N ASP A 90 -13.75 -10.01 55.95
CA ASP A 90 -15.21 -9.96 56.13
C ASP A 90 -15.91 -10.74 54.99
N VAL A 91 -17.04 -11.32 55.36
CA VAL A 91 -17.75 -12.42 54.72
C VAL A 91 -18.90 -11.89 53.87
N LYS A 92 -19.10 -12.46 52.68
CA LYS A 92 -20.36 -13.12 52.25
C LYS A 92 -20.34 -13.48 50.75
N THR A 93 -20.18 -14.78 50.51
CA THR A 93 -20.53 -15.48 49.27
C THR A 93 -21.98 -16.02 49.39
N PRO A 94 -22.53 -16.73 48.38
CA PRO A 94 -23.47 -16.23 47.38
C PRO A 94 -24.88 -16.83 47.54
N GLU A 95 -25.91 -16.27 46.88
CA GLU A 95 -26.90 -17.12 46.17
C GLU A 95 -27.94 -16.33 45.34
N LYS A 96 -28.14 -16.88 44.14
CA LYS A 96 -29.43 -17.05 43.42
C LYS A 96 -29.94 -15.96 42.47
N LEU A 97 -29.56 -16.19 41.21
CA LEU A 97 -30.38 -16.14 39.98
C LEU A 97 -31.87 -15.77 40.15
N SER A 98 -32.24 -14.64 39.56
CA SER A 98 -33.55 -14.46 38.92
C SER A 98 -33.33 -13.87 37.52
N ASN A 99 -33.48 -14.73 36.51
CA ASN A 99 -33.66 -14.34 35.12
C ASN A 99 -34.97 -13.55 35.02
N THR A 100 -34.91 -12.32 34.51
CA THR A 100 -36.10 -11.64 33.98
C THR A 100 -35.70 -11.10 32.62
N ILE A 101 -36.10 -11.85 31.59
CA ILE A 101 -36.09 -11.44 30.20
C ILE A 101 -37.27 -10.50 30.05
N ASP A 102 -37.04 -9.20 30.19
CA ASP A 102 -37.96 -8.21 29.64
C ASP A 102 -37.64 -8.03 28.16
N SER A 103 -38.46 -8.69 27.36
CA SER A 103 -38.51 -8.54 25.91
C SER A 103 -38.97 -7.13 25.56
N SER A 104 -38.03 -6.21 25.48
CA SER A 104 -38.18 -5.04 24.62
C SER A 104 -37.03 -5.07 23.62
N VAL A 105 -37.38 -5.32 22.36
CA VAL A 105 -36.48 -5.26 21.20
C VAL A 105 -36.06 -3.81 21.02
N THR A 106 -35.11 -3.38 21.84
CA THR A 106 -34.21 -2.30 21.45
C THR A 106 -33.22 -2.92 20.50
N LYS A 107 -33.17 -2.42 19.26
CA LYS A 107 -32.10 -2.72 18.32
C LYS A 107 -30.80 -2.39 19.05
N GLN A 108 -30.18 -3.38 19.66
CA GLN A 108 -28.88 -3.30 20.26
C GLN A 108 -27.93 -3.09 19.10
N THR A 109 -27.78 -1.82 18.70
CA THR A 109 -26.65 -1.38 17.90
C THR A 109 -25.43 -1.79 18.70
N VAL A 110 -24.80 -2.87 18.24
CA VAL A 110 -23.46 -3.27 18.67
C VAL A 110 -22.64 -1.97 18.69
N PRO A 111 -21.96 -1.62 19.79
CA PRO A 111 -21.08 -0.47 19.77
C PRO A 111 -20.02 -0.76 18.70
N VAL A 112 -20.14 -0.09 17.56
CA VAL A 112 -19.13 -0.12 16.52
C VAL A 112 -17.90 0.49 17.16
N SER A 113 -16.91 -0.33 17.47
CA SER A 113 -15.63 0.17 17.95
C SER A 113 -14.98 0.95 16.80
N GLU A 114 -14.86 2.26 16.98
CA GLU A 114 -14.21 3.12 16.00
C GLU A 114 -12.72 2.75 15.92
N LYS A 115 -12.31 2.26 14.76
CA LYS A 115 -10.90 1.97 14.45
C LYS A 115 -10.19 3.29 14.17
N ARG A 116 -9.13 3.57 14.94
CA ARG A 116 -8.37 4.84 14.86
C ARG A 116 -6.88 4.53 14.83
N PHE A 117 -6.13 5.33 14.07
CA PHE A 117 -4.68 5.28 14.00
C PHE A 117 -4.11 6.66 13.71
N VAL A 118 -2.80 6.83 13.87
CA VAL A 118 -2.10 8.11 13.67
C VAL A 118 -0.85 7.87 12.84
N LEU A 119 -0.78 8.52 11.67
CA LEU A 119 0.43 8.57 10.85
C LEU A 119 1.30 9.76 11.25
N LYS A 120 2.61 9.55 11.41
CA LYS A 120 3.57 10.62 11.73
C LYS A 120 4.80 10.53 10.83
N HIS A 121 5.16 11.64 10.20
CA HIS A 121 6.38 11.69 9.40
C HIS A 121 7.00 13.09 9.40
N VAL A 122 8.33 13.15 9.31
CA VAL A 122 9.10 14.40 9.20
C VAL A 122 9.85 14.38 7.87
N PHE A 123 9.36 15.16 6.90
CA PHE A 123 10.07 15.39 5.66
C PHE A 123 11.24 16.35 5.90
N LYS A 124 12.46 15.92 5.56
CA LYS A 124 13.68 16.74 5.66
C LYS A 124 13.96 17.42 4.32
N ASP A 125 14.68 18.55 4.36
CA ASP A 125 15.13 19.29 3.17
C ASP A 125 14.01 19.64 2.18
N VAL A 126 12.82 19.93 2.73
CA VAL A 126 11.59 20.20 1.95
C VAL A 126 11.75 21.37 0.99
N GLU A 127 12.64 22.31 1.31
CA GLU A 127 12.99 23.43 0.43
C GLU A 127 13.57 22.98 -0.91
N ASN A 128 14.34 21.89 -0.92
CA ASN A 128 15.03 21.29 -2.06
C ASN A 128 14.18 20.25 -2.81
N PHE A 129 12.89 20.13 -2.46
CA PHE A 129 12.00 19.20 -3.16
C PHE A 129 11.84 19.60 -4.61
N VAL A 130 12.07 18.64 -5.51
CA VAL A 130 11.98 18.82 -6.95
C VAL A 130 10.51 18.93 -7.35
N GLU A 131 10.22 19.90 -8.22
CA GLU A 131 8.90 20.11 -8.80
C GLU A 131 8.39 18.81 -9.46
N GLY A 132 7.14 18.43 -9.18
CA GLY A 132 6.54 17.24 -9.74
C GLY A 132 6.97 15.90 -9.10
N LYS A 133 8.04 15.87 -8.31
CA LYS A 133 8.53 14.65 -7.65
C LYS A 133 7.69 14.30 -6.42
N SER A 134 7.45 12.99 -6.26
CA SER A 134 6.75 12.39 -5.13
C SER A 134 7.72 12.06 -3.99
N TYR A 135 7.32 12.37 -2.76
CA TYR A 135 8.03 12.02 -1.54
C TYR A 135 7.04 11.33 -0.60
N GLU A 136 7.38 10.15 -0.11
CA GLU A 136 6.49 9.29 0.66
C GLU A 136 7.06 9.08 2.07
N SER A 137 6.17 8.99 3.06
CA SER A 137 6.53 8.45 4.36
C SER A 137 6.73 6.95 4.29
N ASP A 138 7.17 6.37 5.41
CA ASP A 138 7.07 4.94 5.61
C ASP A 138 5.61 4.48 5.47
N ILE A 139 5.45 3.25 4.99
CA ILE A 139 4.15 2.60 4.85
C ILE A 139 3.85 1.88 6.15
N GLU A 140 2.72 2.21 6.75
CA GLU A 140 2.22 1.59 7.98
C GLU A 140 0.96 0.77 7.69
N ASN A 141 0.91 -0.47 8.16
CA ASN A 141 -0.28 -1.31 8.03
C ASN A 141 -1.20 -1.10 9.23
N HIS A 142 -2.43 -0.65 8.97
CA HIS A 142 -3.47 -0.44 9.97
C HIS A 142 -4.74 -1.13 9.53
N PHE A 143 -5.21 -2.12 10.29
CA PHE A 143 -6.44 -2.86 9.99
C PHE A 143 -6.43 -3.53 8.59
N ASN A 144 -5.29 -4.09 8.19
CA ASN A 144 -5.04 -4.68 6.87
C ASN A 144 -5.04 -3.67 5.71
N LEU A 145 -4.91 -2.38 6.01
CA LEU A 145 -4.78 -1.30 5.02
C LEU A 145 -3.39 -0.67 5.12
N ASP A 146 -2.68 -0.62 4.00
CA ASP A 146 -1.40 0.06 3.91
C ASP A 146 -1.65 1.57 3.80
N SER A 147 -1.16 2.34 4.76
CA SER A 147 -1.40 3.77 4.90
C SER A 147 -0.10 4.54 4.95
N TYR A 148 -0.02 5.68 4.26
CA TYR A 148 1.17 6.53 4.25
C TYR A 148 0.82 7.97 3.85
N ILE A 149 1.75 8.89 4.12
CA ILE A 149 1.66 10.29 3.75
C ILE A 149 2.46 10.51 2.47
N HIS A 150 1.86 11.19 1.50
CA HIS A 150 2.49 11.56 0.25
C HIS A 150 2.58 13.08 0.14
N LEU A 151 3.75 13.57 -0.25
CA LEU A 151 4.06 14.98 -0.40
C LEU A 151 4.62 15.23 -1.80
N LYS A 152 4.04 16.22 -2.48
CA LYS A 152 4.45 16.62 -3.82
C LYS A 152 4.54 18.13 -3.91
N ARG A 153 5.60 18.64 -4.54
CA ARG A 153 5.69 20.05 -4.90
C ARG A 153 5.03 20.28 -6.27
N SER A 154 4.11 21.22 -6.33
CA SER A 154 3.35 21.62 -7.52
C SER A 154 3.12 23.13 -7.52
N ASN A 155 3.61 23.85 -8.53
CA ASN A 155 3.49 25.30 -8.70
C ASN A 155 3.94 26.09 -7.46
N ASP A 156 5.12 25.76 -6.92
CA ASP A 156 5.66 26.37 -5.69
C ASP A 156 4.87 26.15 -4.40
N GLU A 157 3.82 25.35 -4.48
CA GLU A 157 3.04 24.90 -3.34
C GLU A 157 3.43 23.46 -2.99
N LEU A 158 3.39 23.14 -1.69
CA LEU A 158 3.45 21.76 -1.24
C LEU A 158 2.04 21.21 -1.12
N ALA A 159 1.77 20.14 -1.86
CA ALA A 159 0.53 19.38 -1.81
C ALA A 159 0.73 18.12 -0.96
N PHE A 160 -0.12 17.96 0.06
CA PHE A 160 -0.11 16.82 0.98
C PHE A 160 -1.32 15.94 0.74
N TYR A 161 -1.09 14.62 0.66
CA TYR A 161 -2.09 13.58 0.46
C TYR A 161 -1.95 12.51 1.53
N VAL A 162 -3.08 11.98 2.02
CA VAL A 162 -3.11 10.74 2.80
C VAL A 162 -3.47 9.62 1.83
N HIS A 163 -2.61 8.63 1.71
CA HIS A 163 -2.87 7.45 0.89
C HIS A 163 -3.30 6.29 1.75
N ILE A 164 -4.34 5.59 1.28
CA ILE A 164 -4.76 4.31 1.80
C ILE A 164 -4.80 3.33 0.63
N ARG A 165 -4.13 2.19 0.81
CA ARG A 165 -4.14 1.07 -0.12
C ARG A 165 -4.85 -0.09 0.54
N GLY A 166 -5.74 -0.71 -0.23
CA GLY A 166 -6.50 -1.86 0.21
C GLY A 166 -5.64 -3.11 0.36
N PRO A 167 -6.24 -4.20 0.86
CA PRO A 167 -5.59 -5.50 0.93
C PRO A 167 -5.15 -5.95 -0.48
N LYS A 168 -3.96 -6.57 -0.58
CA LYS A 168 -3.37 -6.95 -1.88
C LYS A 168 -4.22 -7.92 -2.69
N ASP A 169 -4.99 -8.76 -2.01
CA ASP A 169 -5.76 -9.85 -2.63
C ASP A 169 -7.25 -9.50 -2.81
N GLU A 170 -7.68 -8.29 -2.41
CA GLU A 170 -9.07 -7.86 -2.53
C GLU A 170 -9.30 -6.99 -3.76
N ILE A 171 -10.01 -7.54 -4.74
CA ILE A 171 -10.42 -6.83 -5.97
C ILE A 171 -11.40 -5.70 -5.65
N LYS A 172 -12.17 -5.81 -4.56
CA LYS A 172 -13.18 -4.84 -4.16
C LYS A 172 -13.14 -4.63 -2.65
N TRP A 173 -12.74 -3.43 -2.25
CA TRP A 173 -12.71 -3.00 -0.86
C TRP A 173 -13.24 -1.57 -0.78
N ALA A 174 -13.72 -1.17 0.39
CA ALA A 174 -14.06 0.22 0.67
C ALA A 174 -13.79 0.52 2.14
N VAL A 175 -13.24 1.71 2.42
CA VAL A 175 -13.11 2.21 3.78
C VAL A 175 -13.53 3.67 3.83
N GLU A 176 -14.41 3.98 4.76
CA GLU A 176 -14.80 5.34 5.09
C GLU A 176 -13.90 5.86 6.21
N THR A 177 -13.34 7.04 5.99
CA THR A 177 -12.37 7.64 6.90
C THR A 177 -12.79 9.05 7.25
N LYS A 178 -12.53 9.41 8.51
CA LYS A 178 -12.52 10.79 8.98
C LYS A 178 -11.11 11.11 9.40
N ALA A 179 -10.49 12.07 8.71
CA ALA A 179 -9.08 12.38 8.91
C ALA A 179 -8.91 13.80 9.46
N HIS A 180 -8.01 13.94 10.44
CA HIS A 180 -7.56 15.22 10.97
C HIS A 180 -6.07 15.39 10.64
N LEU A 181 -5.77 16.17 9.61
CA LEU A 181 -4.41 16.45 9.16
C LEU A 181 -3.89 17.71 9.86
N LYS A 182 -2.72 17.58 10.50
CA LYS A 182 -1.99 18.70 11.11
C LYS A 182 -0.56 18.73 10.57
N ILE A 183 -0.20 19.82 9.91
CA ILE A 183 1.13 20.04 9.32
C ILE A 183 1.82 21.11 10.13
N TYR A 184 3.09 20.91 10.48
CA TYR A 184 3.91 21.89 11.20
C TYR A 184 5.00 22.43 10.28
N GLY A 185 5.01 23.74 10.05
CA GLY A 185 6.11 24.42 9.37
C GLY A 185 7.30 24.70 10.31
N PRO A 186 8.45 25.13 9.75
CA PRO A 186 9.65 25.53 10.49
C PRO A 186 9.40 26.45 11.69
N LYS A 187 8.44 27.38 11.58
CA LYS A 187 8.09 28.33 12.65
C LYS A 187 7.00 27.82 13.61
N GLN A 188 6.78 26.51 13.68
CA GLN A 188 5.66 25.87 14.40
C GLN A 188 4.25 26.37 14.01
N LYS A 189 4.13 27.18 12.95
CA LYS A 189 2.84 27.51 12.35
C LYS A 189 2.24 26.22 11.83
N SER A 190 1.10 25.84 12.40
CA SER A 190 0.40 24.64 11.97
C SER A 190 -0.82 24.96 11.14
N LYS A 191 -0.97 24.28 10.00
CA LYS A 191 -2.26 24.21 9.32
C LYS A 191 -2.95 22.92 9.69
N VAL A 192 -4.24 23.03 9.97
CA VAL A 192 -5.12 21.92 10.29
C VAL A 192 -6.18 21.83 9.21
N LYS A 193 -6.47 20.63 8.73
CA LYS A 193 -7.61 20.34 7.88
C LYS A 193 -8.26 19.07 8.36
N SER A 194 -9.57 19.02 8.28
CA SER A 194 -10.33 17.80 8.49
C SER A 194 -11.12 17.49 7.24
N PHE A 195 -11.22 16.21 6.91
CA PHE A 195 -11.95 15.76 5.75
C PHE A 195 -12.46 14.35 5.98
N ASP A 196 -13.57 14.05 5.32
CA ASP A 196 -14.14 12.72 5.25
C ASP A 196 -13.89 12.21 3.83
N HIS A 197 -13.40 10.98 3.70
CA HIS A 197 -13.20 10.35 2.39
C HIS A 197 -13.49 8.87 2.44
N ARG A 198 -14.04 8.38 1.33
CA ARG A 198 -14.26 6.96 1.10
C ARG A 198 -13.28 6.48 0.04
N TYR A 199 -12.34 5.63 0.45
CA TYR A 199 -11.40 4.99 -0.47
C TYR A 199 -12.03 3.70 -0.97
N GLU A 200 -12.09 3.54 -2.29
CA GLU A 200 -12.56 2.31 -2.97
C GLU A 200 -11.51 1.73 -3.92
N LYS A 201 -10.38 2.42 -4.03
CA LYS A 201 -9.22 2.06 -4.85
C LYS A 201 -7.97 2.64 -4.21
N ASN A 202 -6.80 2.17 -4.66
CA ASN A 202 -5.51 2.64 -4.16
C ASN A 202 -5.26 4.08 -4.63
N GLU A 203 -5.58 5.06 -3.79
CA GLU A 203 -5.48 6.47 -4.12
C GLU A 203 -5.10 7.32 -2.90
N GLY A 204 -4.72 8.56 -3.19
CA GLY A 204 -4.50 9.59 -2.18
C GLY A 204 -5.71 10.50 -2.11
N CYS A 205 -6.15 10.83 -0.90
CA CYS A 205 -7.13 11.88 -0.68
C CYS A 205 -6.51 13.06 0.06
N THR A 206 -7.16 14.22 -0.10
CA THR A 206 -6.80 15.57 0.31
C THR A 206 -5.68 16.21 -0.50
N CYS A 207 -5.85 17.48 -0.85
CA CYS A 207 -4.74 18.39 -1.08
C CYS A 207 -4.84 19.50 -0.03
N LEU A 208 -3.91 19.50 0.91
CA LEU A 208 -3.54 20.73 1.62
C LEU A 208 -2.41 21.39 0.84
N LYS A 209 -2.56 22.68 0.55
CA LYS A 209 -1.55 23.48 -0.13
C LYS A 209 -0.90 24.45 0.84
N MET A 210 0.43 24.43 0.90
CA MET A 210 1.25 25.35 1.69
C MET A 210 2.13 26.15 0.74
N GLY A 211 1.98 27.48 0.75
CA GLY A 211 2.83 28.37 -0.05
C GLY A 211 4.21 28.57 0.58
N ARG A 212 5.20 28.99 -0.21
CA ARG A 212 6.57 29.28 0.30
C ARG A 212 6.60 30.31 1.44
N ASN A 213 5.69 31.29 1.45
CA ASN A 213 5.64 32.35 2.45
C ASN A 213 5.07 31.92 3.81
N GLU A 214 4.59 30.68 3.90
CA GLU A 214 4.08 30.07 5.13
C GLU A 214 5.05 29.04 5.73
N LYS A 215 6.24 28.90 5.12
CA LYS A 215 7.37 28.11 5.62
C LYS A 215 8.15 28.90 6.69
#